data_AF-A0A0A9Y501-F1
#
_entry.id   AF-A0A0A9Y501-F1
#
_cell.length_a   1.000
_cell.length_b   1.000
_cell.length_c   1.000
_cell.angle_alpha   90.00
_cell.angle_beta   90.00
_cell.angle_gamma   90.00
#
_symmetry.space_group_name_H-M   'P 1'
#
loop_
_entity.id
_entity.type
_entity.pdbx_description
1 polymer ?
#
loop_
_entity_poly.entity_id
_entity_poly.type
_entity_poly.pdbx_seq_one_letter_code
_entity_poly.pdbx_strand_id
1 'polypeptide(L)'
;KSYVTSSLANKLKLVPIEESDLTVYTFGSQKPKLIKTSLVTLKVCLKNDRILEILAYVIPRITGSLASNFEVKNEVAKNYPLYSMAEDAQDDCQADLLIGSDYYYTFVLGGLKKIGENLFLIETVLGWILSGQPDDLPPSE
;
A
#
# COMPACT_ATOMS: atom_id res chain seq x y z
N LYS A 1 9.96 5.40 -5.17
CA LYS A 1 10.41 4.10 -5.74
C LYS A 1 9.54 3.00 -5.17
N SER A 2 9.03 2.12 -6.04
CA SER A 2 8.19 0.99 -5.66
C SER A 2 9.00 -0.30 -5.53
N TYR A 3 8.50 -1.26 -4.78
CA TYR A 3 9.14 -2.55 -4.51
C TYR A 3 8.12 -3.67 -4.51
N VAL A 4 8.51 -4.85 -4.99
CA VAL A 4 7.70 -6.07 -4.96
C VAL A 4 8.50 -7.21 -4.34
N THR A 5 7.85 -8.10 -3.60
CA THR A 5 8.53 -9.27 -3.04
C THR A 5 8.95 -10.25 -4.14
N SER A 6 10.10 -10.92 -3.98
CA SER A 6 10.52 -12.00 -4.88
C SER A 6 9.48 -13.12 -4.96
N SER A 7 8.78 -13.38 -3.85
CA SER A 7 7.66 -14.35 -3.81
C SER A 7 6.53 -13.96 -4.78
N LEU A 8 6.03 -12.73 -4.68
CA LEU A 8 4.96 -12.26 -5.55
C LEU A 8 5.42 -12.16 -7.01
N ALA A 9 6.64 -11.67 -7.25
CA ALA A 9 7.21 -11.59 -8.60
C ALA A 9 7.29 -12.96 -9.29
N ASN A 10 7.74 -14.00 -8.56
CA ASN A 10 7.80 -15.37 -9.06
C ASN A 10 6.40 -15.95 -9.29
N LYS A 11 5.47 -15.69 -8.37
CA LYS A 11 4.07 -16.16 -8.48
C LYS A 11 3.38 -15.57 -9.72
N LEU A 12 3.64 -14.30 -10.02
CA LEU A 12 3.12 -13.60 -11.20
C LEU A 12 3.95 -13.84 -12.46
N LYS A 13 5.06 -14.57 -12.38
CA LYS A 13 6.01 -14.82 -13.48
C LYS A 13 6.47 -13.54 -14.16
N LEU A 14 6.79 -12.51 -13.37
CA LEU A 14 7.23 -11.22 -13.87
C LEU A 14 8.58 -11.37 -14.57
N VAL A 15 8.72 -10.72 -15.72
CA VAL A 15 9.96 -10.74 -16.52
C VAL A 15 10.80 -9.52 -16.17
N PRO A 16 12.08 -9.68 -15.79
CA PRO A 16 13.02 -8.58 -15.59
C PRO A 16 13.14 -7.70 -16.84
N ILE A 17 13.06 -6.39 -16.63
CA ILE A 17 13.32 -5.37 -17.66
C ILE A 17 14.79 -4.96 -17.61
N GLU A 18 15.31 -4.80 -16.40
CA GLU A 18 16.67 -4.35 -16.12
C GLU A 18 17.17 -5.00 -14.82
N GLU A 19 18.46 -5.31 -14.74
CA GLU A 19 19.13 -5.67 -13.48
C GLU A 19 19.85 -4.45 -12.91
N SER A 20 19.77 -4.27 -11.59
CA SER A 20 20.37 -3.14 -10.88
C SER A 20 20.90 -3.60 -9.52
N ASP A 21 21.93 -2.92 -9.04
CA ASP A 21 22.32 -2.99 -7.63
C ASP A 21 21.58 -1.91 -6.86
N LEU A 22 20.96 -2.28 -5.74
CA LEU A 22 20.20 -1.38 -4.87
C LEU A 22 20.82 -1.36 -3.47
N THR A 23 21.25 -0.18 -3.04
CA THR A 23 21.76 0.03 -1.68
C THR A 23 20.59 0.35 -0.75
N VAL A 24 20.23 -0.61 0.12
CA VAL A 24 19.13 -0.47 1.09
C VAL A 24 19.65 -0.02 2.44
N TYR A 25 19.06 1.06 2.96
CA TYR A 25 19.19 1.51 4.33
C TYR A 25 17.93 1.13 5.09
N THR A 26 18.03 0.17 6.00
CA THR A 26 16.92 -0.20 6.89
C THR A 26 17.03 0.59 8.19
N PHE A 27 15.90 1.08 8.70
CA PHE A 27 15.86 1.71 10.03
C PHE A 27 16.46 0.78 11.09
N GLY A 28 17.36 1.33 11.91
CA GLY A 28 18.09 0.57 12.95
C GLY A 28 19.36 -0.16 12.49
N SER A 29 19.67 -0.21 11.18
CA SER A 29 20.96 -0.72 10.72
C SER A 29 21.97 0.41 10.53
N GLN A 30 23.18 0.22 11.06
CA GLN A 30 24.30 1.14 10.84
C GLN A 30 24.99 0.92 9.49
N LYS A 31 24.78 -0.23 8.84
CA LYS A 31 25.44 -0.57 7.58
C LYS A 31 24.40 -0.77 6.47
N PRO A 32 24.55 -0.08 5.32
CA PRO A 32 23.71 -0.33 4.17
C PRO A 32 23.95 -1.75 3.63
N LYS A 33 22.90 -2.34 3.06
CA LYS A 33 22.98 -3.63 2.39
C LYS A 33 22.86 -3.42 0.88
N LEU A 34 23.86 -3.87 0.13
CA LEU A 34 23.78 -3.96 -1.32
C LEU A 34 22.94 -5.18 -1.70
N ILE A 35 21.92 -4.99 -2.52
CA ILE A 35 21.02 -6.05 -2.98
C ILE A 35 20.99 -6.00 -4.51
N LYS A 36 21.34 -7.12 -5.15
CA LYS A 36 21.08 -7.31 -6.58
C LYS A 36 19.57 -7.47 -6.76
N THR A 37 18.99 -6.64 -7.62
CA THR A 37 17.55 -6.58 -7.85
C THR A 37 17.25 -6.48 -9.34
N SER A 38 16.04 -6.85 -9.72
CA SER A 38 15.54 -6.65 -11.06
C SER A 38 14.40 -5.65 -11.02
N LEU A 39 14.38 -4.73 -11.99
CA LEU A 39 13.23 -3.89 -12.26
C LEU A 39 12.20 -4.69 -13.07
N VAL A 40 10.95 -4.68 -12.64
CA VAL A 40 9.83 -5.36 -13.31
C VAL A 40 8.63 -4.42 -13.44
N THR A 41 7.75 -4.70 -14.40
CA THR A 41 6.44 -4.04 -14.51
C THR A 41 5.35 -4.93 -13.92
N LEU A 42 4.50 -4.34 -13.07
CA LEU A 42 3.28 -4.94 -12.54
C LEU A 42 2.05 -4.23 -13.08
N LYS A 43 0.98 -4.98 -13.31
CA LYS A 43 -0.36 -4.47 -13.64
C LYS A 43 -1.26 -4.57 -12.42
N VAL A 44 -1.75 -3.43 -11.95
CA VAL A 44 -2.72 -3.34 -10.86
C VAL A 44 -4.10 -3.09 -11.45
N CYS A 45 -5.04 -3.99 -11.19
CA CYS A 45 -6.44 -3.79 -11.58
C CYS A 45 -7.11 -2.87 -10.55
N LEU A 46 -7.71 -1.78 -11.04
CA LEU A 46 -8.40 -0.79 -10.22
C LEU A 46 -9.90 -1.11 -10.15
N LYS A 47 -10.64 -0.46 -9.24
CA LYS A 47 -12.09 -0.71 -9.05
C LYS A 47 -12.95 -0.42 -10.28
N ASN A 48 -12.46 0.38 -11.23
CA ASN A 48 -13.16 0.75 -12.46
C ASN A 48 -12.66 -0.03 -13.69
N ASP A 49 -12.11 -1.22 -13.49
CA ASP A 49 -11.50 -2.10 -14.50
C ASP A 49 -10.32 -1.48 -15.27
N ARG A 50 -9.85 -0.30 -14.86
CA ARG A 50 -8.63 0.28 -15.41
C ARG A 50 -7.43 -0.48 -14.88
N ILE A 51 -6.41 -0.58 -15.72
CA ILE A 51 -5.15 -1.20 -15.35
C ILE A 51 -4.11 -0.09 -15.19
N LEU A 52 -3.45 -0.08 -14.04
CA LEU A 52 -2.29 0.76 -13.82
C LEU A 52 -1.01 -0.08 -13.92
N GLU A 53 -0.06 0.38 -14.72
CA GLU A 53 1.28 -0.21 -14.80
C GLU A 53 2.23 0.49 -13.83
N ILE A 54 2.92 -0.31 -13.01
CA ILE A 54 3.86 0.16 -11.98
C ILE A 54 5.20 -0.51 -12.20
N LEU A 55 6.27 0.28 -12.19
CA LEU A 55 7.64 -0.21 -12.14
C LEU A 55 8.06 -0.42 -10.70
N ALA A 56 8.56 -1.61 -10.38
CA ALA A 56 9.00 -1.96 -9.02
C ALA A 56 10.28 -2.78 -9.02
N TYR A 57 11.11 -2.57 -8.01
CA TYR A 57 12.30 -3.40 -7.79
C TYR A 57 11.94 -4.67 -7.01
N VAL A 58 12.41 -5.82 -7.49
CA VAL A 58 12.21 -7.10 -6.82
C VAL A 58 13.14 -7.22 -5.61
N ILE A 59 12.58 -7.33 -4.41
CA ILE A 59 13.34 -7.49 -3.17
C ILE A 59 12.87 -8.71 -2.37
N PRO A 60 13.72 -9.33 -1.53
CA PRO A 60 13.33 -10.52 -0.78
C PRO A 60 12.19 -10.26 0.21
N ARG A 61 12.17 -9.07 0.83
CA ARG A 61 11.20 -8.68 1.86
C ARG A 61 11.11 -7.17 1.93
N ILE A 62 9.88 -6.65 2.04
CA ILE A 62 9.61 -5.21 2.20
C ILE A 62 9.63 -4.82 3.68
N THR A 63 8.77 -5.43 4.49
CA THR A 63 8.56 -5.06 5.89
C THR A 63 8.20 -6.29 6.74
N GLY A 64 8.08 -6.09 8.05
CA GLY A 64 7.43 -7.04 8.97
C GLY A 64 5.94 -7.20 8.74
N SER A 65 5.29 -7.92 9.64
CA SER A 65 3.83 -7.96 9.64
C SER A 65 3.33 -6.54 9.88
N LEU A 66 2.41 -6.10 9.04
CA LEU A 66 1.64 -4.87 9.25
C LEU A 66 0.40 -5.25 10.05
N ALA A 67 0.08 -4.41 11.04
CA ALA A 67 -1.14 -4.58 11.81
C ALA A 67 -2.36 -4.39 10.90
N SER A 68 -3.29 -5.33 10.94
CA SER A 68 -4.60 -5.19 10.31
C SER A 68 -5.44 -4.16 11.05
N ASN A 69 -6.06 -3.24 10.30
CA ASN A 69 -7.07 -2.32 10.82
C ASN A 69 -8.47 -2.70 10.34
N PHE A 70 -8.71 -3.99 10.04
CA PHE A 70 -9.94 -4.47 9.42
C PHE A 70 -11.20 -4.13 10.21
N GLU A 71 -11.19 -4.35 11.52
CA GLU A 71 -12.35 -4.07 12.39
C GLU A 71 -12.68 -2.58 12.44
N VAL A 72 -11.66 -1.75 12.66
CA VAL A 72 -11.74 -0.28 12.65
C VAL A 72 -12.31 0.21 11.33
N LYS A 73 -11.80 -0.31 10.20
CA LYS A 73 -12.28 0.06 8.86
C LYS A 73 -13.73 -0.35 8.63
N ASN A 74 -14.16 -1.51 9.15
CA ASN A 74 -15.54 -1.97 9.04
C ASN A 74 -16.50 -1.11 9.87
N GLU A 75 -16.10 -0.67 11.06
CA GLU A 75 -16.88 0.28 11.86
C GLU A 75 -17.03 1.62 11.12
N VAL A 76 -15.92 2.15 10.60
CA VAL A 76 -15.93 3.37 9.78
C VAL A 76 -16.80 3.19 8.54
N ALA A 77 -16.74 2.06 7.84
CA ALA A 77 -17.58 1.80 6.67
C ALA A 77 -19.09 1.80 7.01
N LYS A 78 -19.48 1.32 8.20
CA LYS A 78 -20.87 1.35 8.69
C LYS A 78 -21.33 2.78 9.00
N ASN A 79 -20.46 3.58 9.62
CA ASN A 79 -20.77 4.96 10.00
C ASN A 79 -20.75 5.93 8.79
N TYR A 80 -20.02 5.57 7.72
CA TYR A 80 -19.83 6.40 6.53
C TYR A 80 -20.19 5.64 5.23
N PRO A 81 -21.44 5.19 5.05
CA PRO A 81 -21.84 4.30 3.95
C PRO A 81 -21.75 4.92 2.55
N LEU A 82 -21.68 6.26 2.45
CA LEU A 82 -21.49 6.97 1.18
C LEU A 82 -20.04 6.85 0.64
N TYR A 83 -19.10 6.39 1.45
CA TYR A 83 -17.68 6.32 1.12
C TYR A 83 -17.28 4.86 0.90
N SER A 84 -17.26 4.43 -0.38
CA SER A 84 -16.91 3.04 -0.72
C SER A 84 -15.45 2.73 -0.36
N MET A 85 -15.26 2.09 0.79
CA MET A 85 -13.93 1.77 1.34
C MET A 85 -13.15 0.82 0.43
N ALA A 86 -11.83 0.99 0.38
CA ALA A 86 -10.93 0.01 -0.22
C ALA A 86 -10.96 -1.30 0.58
N GLU A 87 -10.59 -2.42 -0.05
CA GLU A 87 -10.45 -3.69 0.68
C GLU A 87 -9.28 -3.62 1.67
N ASP A 88 -9.31 -4.45 2.70
CA ASP A 88 -8.21 -4.60 3.67
C ASP A 88 -7.94 -6.06 3.98
N ALA A 89 -6.73 -6.35 4.46
CA ALA A 89 -6.42 -7.66 5.00
C ALA A 89 -7.17 -7.85 6.32
N GLN A 90 -7.71 -9.05 6.56
CA GLN A 90 -8.40 -9.36 7.82
C GLN A 90 -7.41 -9.51 8.97
N ASP A 91 -6.32 -10.23 8.72
CA ASP A 91 -5.26 -10.53 9.68
C ASP A 91 -4.00 -9.72 9.36
N ASP A 92 -3.14 -9.59 10.38
CA ASP A 92 -1.80 -9.04 10.22
C ASP A 92 -1.04 -9.79 9.12
N CYS A 93 -0.54 -9.05 8.14
CA CYS A 93 0.15 -9.65 7.00
C CYS A 93 1.36 -8.83 6.55
N GLN A 94 2.26 -9.48 5.82
CA GLN A 94 3.36 -8.78 5.16
C GLN A 94 2.86 -8.09 3.89
N ALA A 95 3.39 -6.90 3.60
CA ALA A 95 3.16 -6.27 2.31
C ALA A 95 4.00 -6.96 1.23
N ASP A 96 3.35 -7.36 0.13
CA ASP A 96 4.01 -7.90 -1.05
C ASP A 96 4.35 -6.84 -2.11
N LEU A 97 3.67 -5.69 -2.06
CA LEU A 97 3.88 -4.56 -2.96
C LEU A 97 3.92 -3.27 -2.14
N LEU A 98 4.98 -2.50 -2.30
CA LEU A 98 5.12 -1.14 -1.79
C LEU A 98 5.14 -0.19 -2.97
N ILE A 99 4.19 0.74 -3.02
CA ILE A 99 4.08 1.72 -4.09
C ILE A 99 4.81 2.99 -3.64
N GLY A 100 5.73 3.46 -4.47
CA GLY A 100 6.49 4.68 -4.21
C GLY A 100 5.63 5.94 -4.33
N SER A 101 6.05 7.01 -3.66
CA SER A 101 5.37 8.33 -3.71
C SER A 101 5.37 8.97 -5.09
N ASP A 102 6.22 8.51 -6.01
CA ASP A 102 6.18 8.85 -7.43
C ASP A 102 4.85 8.49 -8.10
N TYR A 103 4.10 7.53 -7.56
CA TYR A 103 2.75 7.17 -8.01
C TYR A 103 1.63 7.82 -7.16
N TYR A 104 1.96 8.69 -6.19
CA TYR A 104 0.99 9.24 -5.24
C TYR A 104 -0.22 9.89 -5.95
N TYR A 105 0.04 10.83 -6.86
CA TYR A 105 -1.02 11.52 -7.61
C TYR A 105 -1.71 10.64 -8.66
N THR A 106 -1.21 9.43 -8.91
CA THR A 106 -1.90 8.44 -9.73
C THR A 106 -2.93 7.66 -8.91
N PHE A 107 -2.65 7.44 -7.62
CA PHE A 107 -3.54 6.70 -6.73
C PHE A 107 -4.54 7.58 -5.99
N VAL A 108 -4.15 8.79 -5.59
CA VAL A 108 -4.97 9.69 -4.77
C VAL A 108 -5.76 10.66 -5.64
N LEU A 109 -7.09 10.67 -5.49
CA LEU A 109 -8.03 11.41 -6.34
C LEU A 109 -8.37 12.82 -5.82
N GLY A 110 -7.96 13.14 -4.59
CA GLY A 110 -8.14 14.47 -3.97
C GLY A 110 -9.32 14.58 -3.02
N GLY A 111 -10.23 13.60 -3.01
CA GLY A 111 -11.28 13.52 -1.98
C GLY A 111 -10.68 13.36 -0.58
N LEU A 112 -11.13 14.20 0.35
CA LEU A 112 -10.67 14.21 1.74
C LEU A 112 -11.87 14.47 2.66
N LYS A 113 -12.09 13.60 3.64
CA LYS A 113 -13.13 13.76 4.66
C LYS A 113 -12.52 13.57 6.04
N LYS A 114 -12.54 14.62 6.85
CA LYS A 114 -12.18 14.53 8.28
C LYS A 114 -13.28 13.78 9.03
N ILE A 115 -12.90 12.75 9.79
CA ILE A 115 -13.82 11.91 10.59
C ILE A 115 -13.44 11.82 12.09
N GLY A 116 -12.28 12.35 12.46
CA GLY A 116 -11.79 12.51 13.83
C GLY A 116 -10.82 13.68 13.91
N GLU A 117 -10.21 13.95 15.07
CA GLU A 117 -9.28 15.09 15.24
C GLU A 117 -8.08 14.99 14.28
N ASN A 118 -7.42 13.83 14.25
CA ASN A 118 -6.31 13.50 13.36
C ASN A 118 -6.61 12.29 12.46
N LEU A 119 -7.89 12.06 12.14
CA LEU A 119 -8.35 10.92 11.34
C LEU A 119 -9.16 11.35 10.12
N PHE A 120 -8.78 10.81 8.95
CA PHE A 120 -9.31 11.20 7.66
C PHE A 120 -9.62 9.99 6.78
N LEU A 121 -10.65 10.13 5.95
CA LEU A 121 -10.87 9.31 4.78
C LEU A 121 -10.24 10.02 3.57
N ILE A 122 -9.43 9.29 2.82
CA ILE A 122 -8.78 9.77 1.59
C ILE A 122 -9.32 8.96 0.41
N GLU A 123 -9.76 9.65 -0.62
CA GLU A 123 -10.26 9.03 -1.84
C GLU A 123 -9.10 8.56 -2.72
N THR A 124 -9.13 7.28 -3.08
CA THR A 124 -8.15 6.68 -3.99
C THR A 124 -8.83 5.92 -5.13
N VAL A 125 -8.06 5.59 -6.16
CA VAL A 125 -8.50 4.71 -7.26
C VAL A 125 -8.88 3.29 -6.82
N LEU A 126 -8.52 2.88 -5.60
CA LEU A 126 -8.88 1.59 -5.00
C LEU A 126 -10.08 1.70 -4.05
N GLY A 127 -10.65 2.90 -3.87
CA GLY A 127 -11.67 3.20 -2.86
C GLY A 127 -11.15 4.13 -1.76
N TRP A 128 -12.01 4.45 -0.81
CA TRP A 128 -11.64 5.31 0.32
C TRP A 128 -10.77 4.54 1.32
N ILE A 129 -9.67 5.16 1.75
CA ILE A 129 -8.75 4.60 2.75
C ILE A 129 -8.79 5.43 4.03
N LEU A 130 -8.51 4.77 5.16
CA LEU A 130 -8.32 5.42 6.44
C LEU A 130 -6.88 5.93 6.55
N SER A 131 -6.70 7.17 6.99
CA SER A 131 -5.39 7.76 7.20
C SER A 131 -5.41 8.67 8.42
N GLY A 132 -4.47 8.48 9.34
CA GLY A 132 -4.40 9.25 10.57
C GLY A 132 -4.19 8.39 11.81
N GLN A 133 -4.52 8.95 12.97
CA GLN A 133 -4.44 8.26 14.26
C GLN A 133 -5.80 7.64 14.61
N PRO A 134 -5.89 6.30 14.78
CA PRO A 134 -7.15 5.61 15.07
C PRO A 134 -7.78 5.98 16.42
N ASP A 135 -6.97 6.42 17.38
CA ASP A 135 -7.39 6.77 18.75
C ASP A 135 -8.39 7.95 18.80
N ASP A 136 -8.59 8.64 17.67
CA ASP A 136 -9.51 9.76 17.52
C ASP A 136 -10.88 9.36 16.93
N LEU A 137 -11.22 8.07 16.86
CA LEU A 137 -12.56 7.66 16.45
C LEU A 137 -13.59 8.15 17.49
N PRO A 138 -14.61 8.93 17.08
CA PRO A 138 -15.68 9.28 18.00
C PRO A 138 -16.40 8.00 18.46
N PRO A 139 -16.82 7.91 19.73
CA PRO A 139 -17.59 6.76 20.21
C PRO A 139 -18.83 6.56 19.35
N SER A 140 -19.16 5.30 19.07
CA SER A 140 -20.38 4.93 18.35
C SER A 140 -21.61 5.48 19.10
N GLU A 141 -22.47 6.23 18.39
CA GLU A 141 -23.79 6.66 18.88
C GLU A 141 -24.80 5.50 18.92
#